data_AF-A0A6P8I5Q9-F1
#
_entry.id   AF-A0A6P8I5Q9-F1
#
_cell.length_a   1.000
_cell.length_b   1.000
_cell.length_c   1.000
_cell.angle_alpha   90.00
_cell.angle_beta   90.00
_cell.angle_gamma   90.00
#
_symmetry.space_group_name_H-M   'P 1'
#
loop_
_entity.id
_entity.type
_entity.pdbx_description
1 polymer ?
#
loop_
_entity_poly.entity_id
_entity_poly.type
_entity_poly.pdbx_seq_one_letter_code
_entity_poly.pdbx_strand_id
1 'polypeptide(L)'
;MATESLNPDSSLLNPKFEGYKLSADPVEVSSTNLVSDVKVVNQRDDLFSLQYIRAFGSHNHLTIDPWQDSTLCERVYFVDENNEVQQATVKGNTIDTLESVFKIPLTEECKERLNTSISFPSKEFVCVGDGCGKLYIIHSEGRTKCGSTEWKTSFVYEFEEPFEISHAIQDAETGTLSCLMLSMIEKDDEILAKKAHIVKLSLGVFSQLMSSGSSSFTCEAIKHIQGQSAPLYAVIEPGNKAVIVACEKTFHLLKDNNNSSSQNNEKTEIQEKEQSDEKGKNGEDNEDEEEQPTYTYTWFQEGDEVTVSFELAEGTTKDDVVCVIKPDEIELSLFSGETLLKGPLFAKVKAGESTWTLSKNSLEIVLEKQSTEHHWSSVVAGDTKGKYILQGEEAKRVQEIHERLEHLTSDKLVSSDKAERLLFNQQQLEDCDEFPEDIEYIMRLDINTGTITHKVCLAGHQWVFNTTLSPGSLPVFCLRHDVDALVWQPKTNLDDPNKYWSHIGTFDALGYVQASKEDRRFSTCAPNMKYAVITDSTKHVYIYNRPENGAKVSIQKVVTLESPSNSILGLQASNKRIFVLTSKSLHVILAKS
;
A
#
# COMPACT_ATOMS: atom_id res chain seq x y z
N MET A 1 -19.68 0.58 -9.29
CA MET A 1 -18.67 1.66 -9.19
C MET A 1 -17.68 1.38 -10.31
N ALA A 2 -17.42 2.34 -11.20
CA ALA A 2 -16.49 2.10 -12.31
C ALA A 2 -15.06 2.10 -11.75
N THR A 3 -14.36 0.98 -11.87
CA THR A 3 -12.92 0.91 -11.60
C THR A 3 -12.20 1.66 -12.72
N GLU A 4 -11.37 2.62 -12.37
CA GLU A 4 -10.53 3.37 -13.32
C GLU A 4 -9.23 2.60 -13.60
N SER A 5 -8.64 2.84 -14.77
CA SER A 5 -7.31 2.35 -15.12
C SER A 5 -6.29 3.48 -15.07
N LEU A 6 -5.08 3.18 -14.59
CA LEU A 6 -3.93 4.04 -14.80
C LEU A 6 -3.50 3.89 -16.27
N ASN A 7 -3.54 4.99 -17.03
CA ASN A 7 -3.20 4.98 -18.46
C ASN A 7 -1.83 5.65 -18.66
N PRO A 8 -0.74 4.89 -18.90
CA PRO A 8 0.59 5.45 -19.09
C PRO A 8 0.63 6.39 -20.30
N ASP A 9 1.21 7.57 -20.11
CA ASP A 9 1.58 8.42 -21.24
C ASP A 9 2.79 7.84 -21.99
N SER A 10 2.54 7.28 -23.18
CA SER A 10 3.57 6.70 -24.05
C SER A 10 4.68 7.67 -24.46
N SER A 11 4.45 8.99 -24.40
CA SER A 11 5.48 9.98 -24.72
C SER A 11 6.57 10.12 -23.65
N LEU A 12 6.30 9.60 -22.44
CA LEU A 12 7.22 9.64 -21.30
C LEU A 12 8.02 8.33 -21.14
N LEU A 13 7.71 7.30 -21.94
CA LEU A 13 8.38 5.99 -21.92
C LEU A 13 9.54 5.94 -22.91
N ASN A 14 10.61 5.23 -22.56
CA ASN A 14 11.75 5.00 -23.45
C ASN A 14 11.97 3.50 -23.73
N PRO A 15 11.31 2.93 -24.75
CA PRO A 15 11.43 1.51 -25.08
C PRO A 15 12.82 1.11 -25.61
N LYS A 16 13.71 2.08 -25.85
CA LYS A 16 15.09 1.85 -26.32
C LYS A 16 16.11 1.86 -25.19
N PHE A 17 15.66 2.01 -23.94
CA PHE A 17 16.56 1.98 -22.80
C PHE A 17 17.10 0.55 -22.57
N GLU A 18 18.41 0.41 -22.53
CA GLU A 18 19.16 -0.85 -22.40
C GLU A 18 19.68 -1.07 -20.97
N GLY A 19 19.68 -0.02 -20.12
CA GLY A 19 19.99 -0.15 -18.68
C GLY A 19 21.04 0.82 -18.14
N TYR A 20 21.34 0.66 -16.85
CA TYR A 20 22.29 1.51 -16.12
C TYR A 20 23.73 0.99 -16.18
N LYS A 21 24.70 1.89 -16.34
CA LYS A 21 26.14 1.61 -16.31
C LYS A 21 26.76 2.16 -15.04
N LEU A 22 27.54 1.32 -14.36
CA LEU A 22 28.22 1.71 -13.13
C LEU A 22 29.30 2.75 -13.44
N SER A 23 29.19 3.93 -12.84
CA SER A 23 30.24 4.94 -12.91
C SER A 23 31.30 4.68 -11.84
N ALA A 24 32.57 4.84 -12.23
CA ALA A 24 33.72 4.82 -11.33
C ALA A 24 34.02 6.21 -10.73
N ASP A 25 33.23 7.23 -11.06
CA ASP A 25 33.44 8.58 -10.55
C ASP A 25 33.22 8.62 -9.03
N PRO A 26 34.16 9.21 -8.27
CA PRO A 26 34.00 9.30 -6.83
C PRO A 26 32.78 10.17 -6.49
N VAL A 27 31.91 9.61 -5.66
CA VAL A 27 30.79 10.34 -5.06
C VAL A 27 31.27 10.96 -3.75
N GLU A 28 31.09 12.27 -3.63
CA GLU A 28 31.46 12.98 -2.40
C GLU A 28 30.45 12.66 -1.30
N VAL A 29 30.96 12.12 -0.19
CA VAL A 29 30.19 11.78 1.01
C VAL A 29 30.80 12.51 2.20
N SER A 30 29.98 13.28 2.89
CA SER A 30 30.33 13.88 4.18
C SER A 30 29.53 13.16 5.26
N SER A 31 30.22 12.68 6.30
CA SER A 31 29.60 12.00 7.44
C SER A 31 29.82 12.82 8.69
N THR A 32 28.76 13.04 9.47
CA THR A 32 28.86 13.73 10.77
C THR A 32 28.27 12.83 11.84
N ASN A 33 29.02 12.62 12.92
CA ASN A 33 28.55 11.85 14.06
C ASN A 33 27.53 12.66 14.85
N LEU A 34 26.48 11.97 15.29
CA LEU A 34 25.44 12.54 16.13
C LEU A 34 25.93 12.62 17.58
N VAL A 35 25.44 13.62 18.31
CA VAL A 35 25.73 13.79 19.73
C VAL A 35 24.95 12.78 20.58
N SER A 36 23.72 12.50 20.16
CA SER A 36 22.83 11.50 20.74
C SER A 36 22.33 10.61 19.62
N ASP A 37 22.12 9.33 19.92
CA ASP A 37 21.61 8.37 18.94
C ASP A 37 20.17 8.73 18.54
N VAL A 38 19.76 8.27 17.36
CA VAL A 38 18.39 8.44 16.85
C VAL A 38 17.43 7.63 17.71
N LYS A 39 16.31 8.22 18.11
CA LYS A 39 15.25 7.50 18.82
C LYS A 39 14.56 6.54 17.88
N VAL A 40 14.77 5.25 18.12
CA VAL A 40 14.06 4.16 17.46
C VAL A 40 13.20 3.47 18.50
N VAL A 41 11.90 3.37 18.24
CA VAL A 41 11.00 2.60 19.08
C VAL A 41 11.00 1.17 18.57
N ASN A 42 11.49 0.25 19.40
CA ASN A 42 11.46 -1.17 19.10
C ASN A 42 10.03 -1.68 19.15
N GLN A 43 9.70 -2.56 18.21
CA GLN A 43 8.43 -3.27 18.22
C GLN A 43 8.32 -4.13 19.47
N ARG A 44 7.12 -4.23 20.02
CA ARG A 44 6.86 -5.14 21.14
C ARG A 44 6.90 -6.59 20.65
N ASP A 45 7.57 -7.46 21.40
CA ASP A 45 7.72 -8.89 21.06
C ASP A 45 6.39 -9.66 21.06
N ASP A 46 5.30 -9.09 21.59
CA ASP A 46 3.96 -9.68 21.55
C ASP A 46 3.09 -9.19 20.38
N LEU A 47 3.53 -8.17 19.63
CA LEU A 47 2.78 -7.53 18.55
C LEU A 47 3.41 -7.76 17.17
N PHE A 48 3.30 -9.00 16.67
CA PHE A 48 3.81 -9.40 15.35
C PHE A 48 2.71 -9.64 14.33
N SER A 49 1.74 -8.71 14.21
CA SER A 49 0.81 -8.79 13.08
C SER A 49 1.47 -8.26 11.82
N LEU A 50 1.23 -8.94 10.69
CA LEU A 50 1.73 -8.52 9.38
C LEU A 50 1.33 -7.06 9.07
N GLN A 51 0.12 -6.67 9.47
CA GLN A 51 -0.39 -5.31 9.26
C GLN A 51 0.37 -4.29 10.10
N TYR A 52 0.74 -4.63 11.35
CA TYR A 52 1.56 -3.76 12.20
C TYR A 52 2.94 -3.51 11.60
N ILE A 53 3.62 -4.57 11.15
CA ILE A 53 4.93 -4.46 10.50
C ILE A 53 4.83 -3.63 9.21
N ARG A 54 3.76 -3.81 8.43
CA ARG A 54 3.51 -2.99 7.23
C ARG A 54 3.28 -1.52 7.55
N ALA A 55 2.56 -1.22 8.63
CA ALA A 55 2.27 0.16 9.05
C ALA A 55 3.51 0.88 9.60
N PHE A 56 4.27 0.22 10.48
CA PHE A 56 5.27 0.90 11.33
C PHE A 56 6.70 0.34 11.19
N GLY A 57 6.90 -0.78 10.50
CA GLY A 57 8.21 -1.42 10.36
C GLY A 57 9.20 -0.67 9.47
N SER A 58 8.71 0.17 8.55
CA SER A 58 9.54 0.97 7.64
C SER A 58 9.46 2.47 7.90
N HIS A 59 9.36 2.87 9.17
CA HIS A 59 9.35 4.28 9.55
C HIS A 59 10.64 4.99 9.10
N ASN A 60 10.50 6.12 8.41
CA ASN A 60 11.62 6.96 7.99
C ASN A 60 11.90 8.03 9.05
N HIS A 61 12.93 7.82 9.86
CA HIS A 61 13.28 8.71 10.97
C HIS A 61 13.87 10.07 10.55
N LEU A 62 14.03 10.29 9.23
CA LEU A 62 14.58 11.52 8.67
C LEU A 62 13.52 12.25 7.85
N THR A 63 13.27 13.51 8.19
CA THR A 63 12.34 14.38 7.46
C THR A 63 13.08 15.57 6.87
N ILE A 64 12.90 15.84 5.57
CA ILE A 64 13.40 17.06 4.93
C ILE A 64 12.33 18.16 4.98
N ASP A 65 12.72 19.42 5.22
CA ASP A 65 11.77 20.55 5.11
C ASP A 65 11.59 20.95 3.64
N PRO A 66 10.43 20.68 3.03
CA PRO A 66 10.21 20.92 1.61
C PRO A 66 10.06 22.41 1.29
N TRP A 67 9.91 23.28 2.29
CA TRP A 67 9.67 24.71 2.13
C TRP A 67 10.95 25.56 2.04
N GLN A 68 12.12 24.92 2.09
CA GLN A 68 13.42 25.59 1.99
C GLN A 68 13.82 25.89 0.55
N ASP A 69 14.55 26.99 0.37
CA ASP A 69 15.24 27.26 -0.88
C ASP A 69 16.54 26.44 -0.97
N SER A 70 16.49 25.35 -1.74
CA SER A 70 17.63 24.46 -2.04
C SER A 70 18.85 25.15 -2.69
N THR A 71 18.74 26.43 -3.08
CA THR A 71 19.89 27.22 -3.55
C THR A 71 20.75 27.76 -2.42
N LEU A 72 20.18 28.01 -1.24
CA LEU A 72 20.87 28.60 -0.08
C LEU A 72 21.35 27.52 0.88
N CYS A 73 20.42 26.75 1.44
CA CYS A 73 20.70 25.65 2.36
C CYS A 73 19.51 24.70 2.42
N GLU A 74 19.77 23.50 2.91
CA GLU A 74 18.75 22.47 3.09
C GLU A 74 18.74 22.07 4.55
N ARG A 75 17.55 21.77 5.08
CA ARG A 75 17.38 21.37 6.47
C ARG A 75 16.70 20.02 6.54
N VAL A 76 17.30 19.12 7.31
CA VAL A 76 16.73 17.82 7.64
C VAL A 76 16.61 17.69 9.15
N TYR A 77 15.62 16.92 9.58
CA TYR A 77 15.20 16.81 10.96
C TYR A 77 15.05 15.34 11.34
N PHE A 78 15.41 15.01 12.56
CA PHE A 78 15.20 13.70 13.17
C PHE A 78 14.98 13.87 14.67
N VAL A 79 14.54 12.82 15.35
CA VAL A 79 14.32 12.82 16.80
C VAL A 79 15.37 11.96 17.48
N ASP A 80 16.04 12.51 18.48
CA ASP A 80 17.04 11.78 19.25
C ASP A 80 16.44 11.06 20.47
N GLU A 81 17.23 10.18 21.10
CA GLU A 81 16.85 9.44 22.31
C GLU A 81 16.46 10.34 23.49
N ASN A 82 16.90 11.60 23.50
CA ASN A 82 16.50 12.57 24.52
C ASN A 82 15.09 13.14 24.25
N ASN A 83 14.37 12.71 23.21
CA ASN A 83 13.12 13.30 22.76
C ASN A 83 13.29 14.75 22.27
N GLU A 84 14.43 15.05 21.65
CA GLU A 84 14.69 16.34 21.03
C GLU A 84 14.63 16.23 19.50
N VAL A 85 13.95 17.18 18.88
CA VAL A 85 13.99 17.36 17.44
C VAL A 85 15.31 18.04 17.11
N GLN A 86 16.19 17.29 16.46
CA GLN A 86 17.48 17.75 15.97
C GLN A 86 17.31 18.31 14.56
N GLN A 87 17.87 19.49 14.29
CA GLN A 87 17.91 20.14 12.99
C GLN A 87 19.35 20.13 12.46
N ALA A 88 19.57 19.50 11.31
CA ALA A 88 20.83 19.61 10.57
C ALA A 88 20.67 20.61 9.41
N THR A 89 21.44 21.70 9.45
CA THR A 89 21.51 22.67 8.33
C THR A 89 22.69 22.32 7.44
N VAL A 90 22.44 22.11 6.14
CA VAL A 90 23.45 21.64 5.19
C VAL A 90 23.73 22.70 4.12
N LYS A 91 25.01 23.07 3.98
CA LYS A 91 25.54 24.03 3.00
C LYS A 91 26.71 23.40 2.25
N GLY A 92 26.81 23.60 0.94
CA GLY A 92 27.79 22.87 0.11
C GLY A 92 27.60 21.35 0.15
N ASN A 93 28.55 20.62 0.74
CA ASN A 93 28.52 19.17 0.94
C ASN A 93 28.60 18.76 2.42
N THR A 94 28.67 19.72 3.34
CA THR A 94 28.86 19.48 4.78
C THR A 94 27.66 19.96 5.59
N ILE A 95 27.48 19.36 6.77
CA ILE A 95 26.56 19.86 7.79
C ILE A 95 27.24 21.07 8.45
N ASP A 96 26.61 22.23 8.34
CA ASP A 96 27.08 23.50 8.87
C ASP A 96 26.75 23.61 10.37
N THR A 97 25.52 23.25 10.73
CA THR A 97 25.05 23.22 12.13
C THR A 97 24.20 21.99 12.38
N LEU A 98 24.29 21.46 13.60
CA LEU A 98 23.42 20.43 14.15
C LEU A 98 22.97 20.91 15.53
N GLU A 99 21.67 21.22 15.67
CA GLU A 99 21.13 21.87 16.87
C GLU A 99 19.75 21.32 17.26
N SER A 100 19.48 21.31 18.56
CA SER A 100 18.17 20.93 19.11
C SER A 100 17.22 22.12 18.98
N VAL A 101 16.12 21.94 18.24
CA VAL A 101 15.14 23.02 17.99
C VAL A 101 13.88 22.89 18.84
N PHE A 102 13.56 21.68 19.32
CA PHE A 102 12.36 21.46 20.11
C PHE A 102 12.50 20.23 21.03
N LYS A 103 12.09 20.38 22.29
CA LYS A 103 11.99 19.27 23.25
C LYS A 103 10.56 18.76 23.28
N ILE A 104 10.35 17.51 22.88
CA ILE A 104 9.05 16.85 23.01
C ILE A 104 8.84 16.52 24.48
N PRO A 105 7.75 17.01 25.12
CA PRO A 105 7.46 16.67 26.50
C PRO A 105 7.35 15.16 26.70
N LEU A 106 7.87 14.67 27.83
CA LEU A 106 7.73 13.27 28.21
C LEU A 106 6.26 12.99 28.54
N THR A 107 5.65 12.05 27.82
CA THR A 107 4.31 11.54 28.12
C THR A 107 4.45 10.38 29.13
N GLU A 108 3.69 10.46 30.24
CA GLU A 108 3.62 9.39 31.26
C GLU A 108 3.09 8.08 30.66
N GLU A 109 3.34 6.96 31.36
CA GLU A 109 3.14 5.57 30.93
C GLU A 109 2.08 5.36 29.81
N CYS A 110 2.56 5.12 28.59
CA CYS A 110 1.72 4.70 27.48
C CYS A 110 1.90 3.20 27.28
N LYS A 111 0.78 2.45 27.19
CA LYS A 111 0.79 0.99 27.01
C LYS A 111 1.51 0.56 25.73
N GLU A 112 1.40 1.39 24.69
CA GLU A 112 2.00 1.17 23.38
C GLU A 112 2.61 2.48 22.90
N ARG A 113 3.79 2.40 22.27
CA ARG A 113 4.49 3.57 21.76
C ARG A 113 4.87 3.32 20.31
N LEU A 114 4.53 4.26 19.45
CA LEU A 114 4.97 4.33 18.06
C LEU A 114 6.16 5.28 17.92
N ASN A 115 6.77 5.27 16.74
CA ASN A 115 7.82 6.23 16.41
C ASN A 115 7.27 7.65 16.37
N THR A 116 8.13 8.60 16.75
CA THR A 116 7.79 10.03 16.69
C THR A 116 7.82 10.50 15.24
N SER A 117 6.74 11.09 14.76
CA SER A 117 6.61 11.57 13.38
C SER A 117 6.64 13.09 13.27
N ILE A 118 7.32 13.62 12.25
CA ILE A 118 7.41 15.05 11.96
C ILE A 118 6.84 15.33 10.56
N SER A 119 5.97 16.33 10.45
CA SER A 119 5.43 16.80 9.16
C SER A 119 5.44 18.33 9.06
N PHE A 120 5.66 18.84 7.85
CA PHE A 120 5.78 20.28 7.55
C PHE A 120 4.60 20.76 6.70
N PRO A 121 3.44 21.08 7.31
CA PRO A 121 2.23 21.46 6.57
C PRO A 121 2.36 22.81 5.85
N SER A 122 3.23 23.71 6.31
CA SER A 122 3.47 25.03 5.71
C SER A 122 4.83 25.60 6.08
N LYS A 123 5.14 26.81 5.59
CA LYS A 123 6.37 27.56 5.91
C LYS A 123 6.51 27.96 7.38
N GLU A 124 5.40 28.05 8.10
CA GLU A 124 5.34 28.62 9.45
C GLU A 124 5.03 27.57 10.53
N PHE A 125 4.41 26.45 10.15
CA PHE A 125 3.98 25.44 11.11
C PHE A 125 4.68 24.09 10.90
N VAL A 126 4.85 23.37 12.01
CA VAL A 126 5.35 22.00 12.09
C VAL A 126 4.38 21.19 12.93
N CYS A 127 4.09 19.97 12.50
CA CYS A 127 3.30 19.00 13.27
C CYS A 127 4.23 17.90 13.76
N VAL A 128 4.20 17.65 15.07
CA VAL A 128 4.98 16.58 15.71
C VAL A 128 4.02 15.67 16.45
N GLY A 129 4.03 14.38 16.12
CA GLY A 129 3.31 13.34 16.86
C GLY A 129 4.28 12.63 17.79
N ASP A 130 3.99 12.54 19.08
CA ASP A 130 4.91 11.94 20.06
C ASP A 130 4.97 10.40 20.03
N GLY A 131 4.09 9.77 19.25
CA GLY A 131 3.94 8.32 19.18
C GLY A 131 3.15 7.72 20.35
N CYS A 132 2.55 8.55 21.22
CA CYS A 132 1.74 8.15 22.38
C CYS A 132 0.36 8.81 22.39
N GLY A 133 -0.07 9.40 21.27
CA GLY A 133 -1.39 10.02 21.12
C GLY A 133 -1.40 11.55 21.22
N LYS A 134 -0.26 12.23 21.40
CA LYS A 134 -0.23 13.70 21.43
C LYS A 134 0.28 14.29 20.11
N LEU A 135 -0.53 15.17 19.53
CA LEU A 135 -0.20 16.01 18.39
C LEU A 135 0.19 17.40 18.86
N TYR A 136 1.41 17.82 18.54
CA TYR A 136 1.92 19.17 18.79
C TYR A 136 1.90 19.96 17.48
N ILE A 137 1.16 21.06 17.46
CA ILE A 137 1.25 22.08 16.40
C ILE A 137 2.20 23.17 16.89
N ILE A 138 3.30 23.34 16.18
CA ILE A 138 4.41 24.20 16.56
C ILE A 138 4.54 25.30 15.53
N HIS A 139 4.57 26.56 15.98
CA HIS A 139 4.97 27.68 15.16
C HIS A 139 6.50 27.76 15.13
N SER A 140 7.07 27.63 13.93
CA SER A 140 8.51 27.61 13.68
C SER A 140 8.95 28.91 13.00
N GLU A 141 9.16 29.96 13.79
CA GLU A 141 9.53 31.27 13.25
C GLU A 141 10.93 31.23 12.63
N GLY A 142 11.08 31.85 11.46
CA GLY A 142 12.36 31.90 10.75
C GLY A 142 12.80 30.58 10.12
N ARG A 143 12.01 29.50 10.21
CA ARG A 143 12.38 28.16 9.71
C ARG A 143 12.83 28.17 8.27
N THR A 144 12.09 28.81 7.37
CA THR A 144 12.39 28.88 5.92
C THR A 144 13.51 29.87 5.56
N LYS A 145 14.08 30.55 6.54
CA LYS A 145 15.24 31.42 6.37
C LYS A 145 16.47 30.66 6.85
N CYS A 146 17.61 30.82 6.18
CA CYS A 146 18.86 30.14 6.53
C CYS A 146 19.55 30.71 7.82
N GLY A 147 18.76 31.22 8.77
CA GLY A 147 19.20 31.80 10.05
C GLY A 147 18.62 31.04 11.26
N SER A 148 18.72 31.63 12.45
CA SER A 148 18.18 31.03 13.69
C SER A 148 16.69 30.76 13.58
N THR A 149 16.25 29.63 14.13
CA THR A 149 14.83 29.25 14.20
C THR A 149 14.39 29.26 15.65
N GLU A 150 13.13 29.60 15.90
CA GLU A 150 12.53 29.51 17.23
C GLU A 150 11.23 28.72 17.11
N TRP A 151 11.16 27.58 17.80
CA TRP A 151 10.00 26.70 17.79
C TRP A 151 9.19 26.90 19.06
N LYS A 152 7.93 27.31 18.90
CA LYS A 152 7.00 27.53 20.01
C LYS A 152 5.76 26.68 19.81
N THR A 153 5.40 25.88 20.81
CA THR A 153 4.15 25.13 20.79
C THR A 153 2.97 26.09 20.76
N SER A 154 2.17 26.02 19.69
CA SER A 154 0.97 26.83 19.51
C SER A 154 -0.28 26.10 20.00
N PHE A 155 -0.31 24.77 19.85
CA PHE A 155 -1.45 23.95 20.26
C PHE A 155 -1.01 22.50 20.50
N VAL A 156 -1.71 21.82 21.39
CA VAL A 156 -1.54 20.39 21.66
C VAL A 156 -2.92 19.75 21.66
N TYR A 157 -3.06 18.64 20.95
CA TYR A 157 -4.26 17.81 20.96
C TYR A 157 -3.88 16.39 21.38
N GLU A 158 -4.69 15.78 22.24
CA GLU A 158 -4.49 14.42 22.73
C GLU A 158 -5.58 13.51 22.17
N PHE A 159 -5.16 12.50 21.40
CA PHE A 159 -5.97 11.43 20.86
C PHE A 159 -5.94 10.23 21.80
N GLU A 160 -6.98 9.39 21.72
CA GLU A 160 -7.09 8.20 22.57
C GLU A 160 -6.03 7.14 22.23
N GLU A 161 -5.69 7.02 20.94
CA GLU A 161 -4.76 6.01 20.44
C GLU A 161 -3.40 6.59 20.05
N PRO A 162 -2.29 5.83 20.22
CA PRO A 162 -1.03 6.13 19.59
C PRO A 162 -1.18 6.26 18.07
N PHE A 163 -0.43 7.18 17.47
CA PHE A 163 -0.45 7.36 16.02
C PHE A 163 0.90 7.77 15.44
N GLU A 164 1.04 7.55 14.14
CA GLU A 164 2.05 8.17 13.28
C GLU A 164 1.39 9.17 12.34
N ILE A 165 1.97 10.36 12.15
CA ILE A 165 1.46 11.33 11.16
C ILE A 165 1.80 10.83 9.76
N SER A 166 0.77 10.51 8.99
CA SER A 166 0.93 10.08 7.59
C SER A 166 1.05 11.27 6.63
N HIS A 167 0.25 12.32 6.84
CA HIS A 167 0.30 13.54 6.03
C HIS A 167 -0.24 14.74 6.79
N ALA A 168 0.32 15.93 6.57
CA ALA A 168 -0.21 17.19 7.08
C ALA A 168 -0.12 18.29 6.01
N ILE A 169 -1.13 19.14 5.95
CA ILE A 169 -1.21 20.25 4.98
C ILE A 169 -1.88 21.46 5.61
N GLN A 170 -1.42 22.66 5.29
CA GLN A 170 -2.15 23.89 5.56
C GLN A 170 -2.83 24.38 4.30
N ASP A 171 -4.13 24.62 4.39
CA ASP A 171 -4.90 25.21 3.31
C ASP A 171 -4.54 26.69 3.14
N ALA A 172 -4.18 27.09 1.92
CA ALA A 172 -3.69 28.44 1.64
C ALA A 172 -4.80 29.50 1.68
N GLU A 173 -6.05 29.12 1.46
CA GLU A 173 -7.19 30.05 1.40
C GLU A 173 -7.77 30.31 2.79
N THR A 174 -7.96 29.24 3.57
CA THR A 174 -8.58 29.28 4.89
C THR A 174 -7.57 29.41 6.03
N GLY A 175 -6.31 29.05 5.80
CA GLY A 175 -5.28 28.96 6.84
C GLY A 175 -5.45 27.74 7.76
N THR A 176 -6.47 26.92 7.54
CA THR A 176 -6.76 25.72 8.33
C THR A 176 -5.68 24.67 8.13
N LEU A 177 -5.20 24.11 9.24
CA LEU A 177 -4.21 23.06 9.27
C LEU A 177 -4.91 21.72 9.44
N SER A 178 -4.55 20.74 8.61
CA SER A 178 -5.08 19.39 8.69
C SER A 178 -3.98 18.36 8.85
N CYS A 179 -4.20 17.40 9.74
CA CYS A 179 -3.29 16.27 9.98
C CYS A 179 -4.05 14.96 9.82
N LEU A 180 -3.44 14.02 9.10
CA LEU A 180 -3.90 12.65 8.93
C LEU A 180 -2.97 11.73 9.69
N MET A 181 -3.54 10.95 10.60
CA MET A 181 -2.82 10.17 11.59
C MET A 181 -3.24 8.71 11.46
N LEU A 182 -2.25 7.81 11.44
CA LEU A 182 -2.44 6.37 11.33
C LEU A 182 -2.28 5.71 12.70
N SER A 183 -3.31 4.99 13.12
CA SER A 183 -3.35 4.20 14.36
C SER A 183 -3.73 2.76 14.05
N MET A 184 -3.24 1.83 14.87
CA MET A 184 -3.67 0.44 14.89
C MET A 184 -4.33 0.14 16.23
N ILE A 185 -5.47 -0.54 16.21
CA ILE A 185 -6.26 -0.84 17.40
C ILE A 185 -6.44 -2.36 17.47
N GLU A 186 -6.06 -2.96 18.58
CA GLU A 186 -6.34 -4.35 18.89
C GLU A 186 -7.79 -4.57 19.29
N LYS A 187 -8.38 -5.67 18.79
CA LYS A 187 -9.67 -6.16 19.23
C LYS A 187 -9.44 -7.32 20.21
N ASP A 188 -9.77 -7.10 21.48
CA ASP A 188 -9.56 -8.08 22.55
C ASP A 188 -10.41 -9.37 22.41
N ASP A 189 -11.45 -9.39 21.55
CA ASP A 189 -12.48 -10.45 21.52
C ASP A 189 -12.41 -11.43 20.31
N GLU A 190 -11.42 -11.34 19.40
CA GLU A 190 -11.40 -12.16 18.17
C GLU A 190 -10.27 -13.22 18.15
N ILE A 191 -10.65 -14.50 17.99
CA ILE A 191 -9.75 -15.68 18.03
C ILE A 191 -8.89 -15.82 16.74
N LEU A 192 -9.28 -15.17 15.64
CA LEU A 192 -8.59 -15.28 14.35
C LEU A 192 -7.58 -14.14 14.14
N ALA A 193 -6.29 -14.46 14.00
CA ALA A 193 -5.20 -13.49 13.80
C ALA A 193 -5.42 -12.52 12.62
N LYS A 194 -6.14 -12.93 11.55
CA LYS A 194 -6.45 -12.08 10.39
C LYS A 194 -7.48 -10.97 10.67
N LYS A 195 -8.14 -10.95 11.84
CA LYS A 195 -9.14 -9.93 12.23
C LYS A 195 -8.86 -9.26 13.58
N ALA A 196 -7.71 -9.56 14.19
CA ALA A 196 -7.32 -9.06 15.51
C ALA A 196 -7.07 -7.54 15.58
N HIS A 197 -6.91 -6.87 14.43
CA HIS A 197 -6.60 -5.44 14.38
C HIS A 197 -7.53 -4.65 13.48
N ILE A 198 -7.81 -3.42 13.90
CA ILE A 198 -8.44 -2.37 13.11
C ILE A 198 -7.36 -1.34 12.75
N VAL A 199 -7.36 -0.90 11.49
CA VAL A 199 -6.55 0.25 11.07
C VAL A 199 -7.44 1.48 11.05
N LYS A 200 -7.05 2.53 11.80
CA LYS A 200 -7.81 3.78 11.94
C LYS A 200 -6.96 4.93 11.40
N LEU A 201 -7.52 5.65 10.43
CA LEU A 201 -7.00 6.92 9.94
C LEU A 201 -7.85 8.05 10.55
N SER A 202 -7.25 8.85 11.41
CA SER A 202 -7.89 10.01 12.02
C SER A 202 -7.48 11.27 11.26
N LEU A 203 -8.44 12.07 10.81
CA LEU A 203 -8.22 13.38 10.18
C LEU A 203 -8.62 14.47 11.16
N GLY A 204 -7.64 15.16 11.74
CA GLY A 204 -7.84 16.33 12.59
C GLY A 204 -7.75 17.62 11.77
N VAL A 205 -8.75 18.50 11.93
CA VAL A 205 -8.84 19.81 11.26
C VAL A 205 -8.76 20.91 12.31
N PHE A 206 -7.79 21.81 12.18
CA PHE A 206 -7.45 22.81 13.18
C PHE A 206 -7.43 24.21 12.56
N SER A 207 -8.21 25.14 13.11
CA SER A 207 -8.21 26.53 12.68
C SER A 207 -7.43 27.43 13.62
N GLN A 208 -6.83 28.46 13.04
CA GLN A 208 -6.03 29.43 13.76
C GLN A 208 -6.92 30.53 14.35
N LEU A 209 -6.87 30.70 15.67
CA LEU A 209 -7.45 31.84 16.37
C LEU A 209 -6.38 32.90 16.58
N MET A 210 -6.68 34.10 16.11
CA MET A 210 -5.86 35.29 16.36
C MET A 210 -6.35 35.95 17.65
N SER A 211 -5.62 35.76 18.76
CA SER A 211 -5.84 36.50 20.00
C SER A 211 -4.62 37.37 20.30
N SER A 212 -4.85 38.66 20.59
CA SER A 212 -3.89 39.71 20.94
C SER A 212 -2.39 39.31 21.05
N GLY A 213 -1.75 39.06 19.91
CA GLY A 213 -0.30 38.81 19.80
C GLY A 213 0.19 37.35 19.80
N SER A 214 -0.68 36.36 20.00
CA SER A 214 -0.35 34.93 19.93
C SER A 214 -1.36 34.15 19.07
N SER A 215 -0.87 33.42 18.07
CA SER A 215 -1.70 32.47 17.32
C SER A 215 -1.87 31.18 18.10
N SER A 216 -3.10 30.89 18.51
CA SER A 216 -3.50 29.60 19.09
C SER A 216 -4.34 28.84 18.07
N PHE A 217 -4.35 27.50 18.09
CA PHE A 217 -5.29 26.73 17.28
C PHE A 217 -6.48 26.26 18.12
N THR A 218 -7.58 25.93 17.44
CA THR A 218 -8.67 25.12 17.99
C THR A 218 -8.94 23.95 17.06
N CYS A 219 -9.29 22.80 17.63
CA CYS A 219 -9.77 21.66 16.87
C CYS A 219 -11.21 21.90 16.41
N GLU A 220 -11.44 21.94 15.10
CA GLU A 220 -12.77 22.13 14.52
C GLU A 220 -13.52 20.81 14.36
N ALA A 221 -12.83 19.80 13.87
CA ALA A 221 -13.39 18.50 13.59
C ALA A 221 -12.31 17.41 13.64
N ILE A 222 -12.73 16.22 14.07
CA ILE A 222 -11.98 15.00 13.91
C ILE A 222 -12.88 14.03 13.18
N LYS A 223 -12.38 13.48 12.08
CA LYS A 223 -13.08 12.46 11.31
C LYS A 223 -12.27 11.18 11.34
N HIS A 224 -12.93 10.05 11.55
CA HIS A 224 -12.27 8.76 11.60
C HIS A 224 -12.62 7.92 10.38
N ILE A 225 -11.63 7.33 9.75
CA ILE A 225 -11.77 6.45 8.60
C ILE A 225 -11.18 5.10 9.01
N GLN A 226 -11.94 4.04 8.87
CA GLN A 226 -11.58 2.71 9.35
C GLN A 226 -11.35 1.73 8.18
N GLY A 227 -10.31 0.92 8.29
CA GLY A 227 -9.96 -0.15 7.36
C GLY A 227 -9.43 -1.39 8.08
N GLN A 228 -9.10 -2.42 7.31
CA GLN A 228 -8.57 -3.70 7.81
C GLN A 228 -7.10 -3.94 7.43
N SER A 229 -6.51 -3.08 6.61
CA SER A 229 -5.14 -3.23 6.10
C SER A 229 -4.39 -1.91 6.25
N ALA A 230 -3.12 -1.99 6.63
CA ALA A 230 -2.23 -0.83 6.70
C ALA A 230 -2.10 -0.19 5.31
N PRO A 231 -2.23 1.15 5.21
CA PRO A 231 -2.11 1.82 3.92
C PRO A 231 -0.63 1.97 3.51
N LEU A 232 -0.32 1.70 2.24
CA LEU A 232 0.96 2.05 1.61
C LEU A 232 1.08 3.55 1.35
N TYR A 233 -0.07 4.23 1.30
CA TYR A 233 -0.21 5.63 0.99
C TYR A 233 -1.47 6.18 1.63
N ALA A 234 -1.38 7.28 2.37
CA ALA A 234 -2.54 7.97 2.91
C ALA A 234 -2.26 9.48 2.95
N VAL A 235 -3.02 10.27 2.19
CA VAL A 235 -2.78 11.73 2.08
C VAL A 235 -4.07 12.53 2.04
N ILE A 236 -3.97 13.80 2.40
CA ILE A 236 -5.09 14.74 2.44
C ILE A 236 -5.09 15.57 1.16
N GLU A 237 -6.20 15.58 0.43
CA GLU A 237 -6.42 16.49 -0.69
C GLU A 237 -6.53 17.95 -0.20
N PRO A 238 -5.89 18.92 -0.87
CA PRO A 238 -6.01 20.34 -0.53
C PRO A 238 -7.47 20.79 -0.39
N GLY A 239 -7.73 21.65 0.61
CA GLY A 239 -9.09 22.07 0.97
C GLY A 239 -9.92 21.02 1.72
N ASN A 240 -9.30 19.96 2.25
CA ASN A 240 -9.96 18.91 3.06
C ASN A 240 -11.13 18.22 2.36
N LYS A 241 -11.06 18.12 1.02
CA LYS A 241 -12.15 17.55 0.20
C LYS A 241 -12.19 16.03 0.26
N ALA A 242 -11.03 15.39 0.20
CA ALA A 242 -10.90 13.94 0.18
C ALA A 242 -9.62 13.46 0.88
N VAL A 243 -9.61 12.19 1.29
CA VAL A 243 -8.40 11.44 1.63
C VAL A 243 -8.13 10.46 0.50
N ILE A 244 -6.89 10.39 0.03
CA ILE A 244 -6.45 9.37 -0.92
C ILE A 244 -5.75 8.27 -0.13
N VAL A 245 -6.15 7.02 -0.32
CA VAL A 245 -5.58 5.86 0.38
C VAL A 245 -5.21 4.78 -0.64
N ALA A 246 -4.01 4.19 -0.53
CA ALA A 246 -3.62 2.97 -1.23
C ALA A 246 -3.47 1.81 -0.24
N CYS A 247 -4.23 0.74 -0.43
CA CYS A 247 -4.31 -0.40 0.49
C CYS A 247 -5.02 -1.61 -0.15
N GLU A 248 -4.85 -2.79 0.44
CA GLU A 248 -5.50 -4.04 0.01
C GLU A 248 -7.02 -4.02 0.21
N LYS A 249 -7.47 -3.54 1.38
CA LYS A 249 -8.89 -3.53 1.76
C LYS A 249 -9.46 -2.13 1.83
N THR A 250 -10.75 -2.00 1.54
CA THR A 250 -11.40 -0.68 1.49
C THR A 250 -11.49 -0.02 2.87
N PHE A 251 -11.35 1.30 2.88
CA PHE A 251 -11.59 2.14 4.04
C PHE A 251 -13.01 2.73 4.00
N HIS A 252 -13.61 2.93 5.17
CA HIS A 252 -14.95 3.48 5.33
C HIS A 252 -14.94 4.61 6.36
N LEU A 253 -15.63 5.71 6.07
CA LEU A 253 -15.78 6.83 6.99
C LEU A 253 -16.74 6.47 8.14
N LEU A 254 -16.29 6.67 9.38
CA LEU A 254 -17.14 6.56 10.57
C LEU A 254 -17.98 7.83 10.71
N LYS A 255 -19.28 7.68 11.00
CA LYS A 255 -20.19 8.80 11.25
C LYS A 255 -20.21 9.10 12.75
N ASP A 256 -19.98 10.37 13.12
CA ASP A 256 -19.97 10.81 14.52
C ASP A 256 -21.36 10.66 15.15
N ASN A 257 -21.50 9.72 16.10
CA ASN A 257 -22.69 9.61 16.95
C ASN A 257 -22.54 10.51 18.19
N ASN A 258 -22.60 11.83 18.02
CA ASN A 258 -22.69 12.76 19.14
C ASN A 258 -24.15 12.97 19.56
N ASN A 259 -24.58 12.23 20.61
CA ASN A 259 -25.60 12.69 21.58
C ASN A 259 -25.54 11.84 22.85
N SER A 260 -25.04 12.40 23.94
CA SER A 260 -25.15 11.84 25.28
C SER A 260 -26.54 12.07 25.87
N SER A 261 -27.17 10.98 26.32
CA SER A 261 -28.36 10.88 27.19
C SER A 261 -29.73 11.27 26.60
N SER A 262 -30.26 10.37 25.78
CA SER A 262 -31.61 9.83 26.00
C SER A 262 -31.51 8.32 25.88
N GLN A 263 -31.79 7.61 26.98
CA GLN A 263 -32.06 6.19 26.92
C GLN A 263 -33.30 5.99 26.04
N ASN A 264 -33.06 5.67 24.77
CA ASN A 264 -33.96 4.91 23.94
C ASN A 264 -33.07 3.99 23.10
N ASN A 265 -33.08 2.72 23.50
CA ASN A 265 -32.41 1.63 22.81
C ASN A 265 -33.04 1.44 21.43
N GLU A 266 -32.42 2.01 20.38
CA GLU A 266 -32.52 1.44 19.04
C GLU A 266 -31.29 0.57 18.79
N LYS A 267 -31.40 -0.66 19.30
CA LYS A 267 -30.62 -1.80 18.85
C LYS A 267 -30.93 -2.02 17.36
N THR A 268 -29.99 -1.66 16.48
CA THR A 268 -29.98 -2.22 15.12
C THR A 268 -29.36 -3.62 15.21
N GLU A 269 -30.18 -4.55 15.67
CA GLU A 269 -29.90 -5.98 15.65
C GLU A 269 -30.12 -6.48 14.21
N ILE A 270 -29.03 -6.78 13.49
CA ILE A 270 -29.06 -7.74 12.39
C ILE A 270 -29.04 -9.12 13.07
N GLN A 271 -30.23 -9.64 13.35
CA GLN A 271 -30.43 -11.02 13.79
C GLN A 271 -30.46 -11.93 12.57
N GLU A 272 -29.34 -12.62 12.33
CA GLU A 272 -29.39 -13.99 11.86
C GLU A 272 -30.06 -14.81 12.97
N LYS A 273 -31.19 -15.44 12.65
CA LYS A 273 -31.93 -16.30 13.58
C LYS A 273 -31.41 -17.71 13.45
N GLU A 274 -30.63 -18.13 14.43
CA GLU A 274 -30.55 -19.55 14.82
C GLU A 274 -31.45 -19.77 16.04
N GLN A 275 -32.40 -20.69 15.90
CA GLN A 275 -33.13 -21.26 17.03
C GLN A 275 -32.37 -22.48 17.53
N SER A 276 -31.85 -22.36 18.74
CA SER A 276 -31.42 -23.49 19.57
C SER A 276 -32.62 -24.29 20.07
N ASP A 277 -32.56 -25.61 19.97
CA ASP A 277 -33.21 -26.51 20.93
C ASP A 277 -32.18 -27.53 21.43
N GLU A 278 -31.77 -27.38 22.68
CA GLU A 278 -30.92 -28.32 23.40
C GLU A 278 -31.69 -29.59 23.79
N LYS A 279 -31.02 -30.75 23.67
CA LYS A 279 -30.88 -31.75 24.75
C LYS A 279 -29.83 -32.80 24.39
N GLY A 280 -28.85 -32.97 25.28
CA GLY A 280 -27.59 -33.66 24.99
C GLY A 280 -27.47 -35.13 25.39
N LYS A 281 -26.27 -35.67 25.20
CA LYS A 281 -25.48 -36.48 26.16
C LYS A 281 -24.20 -37.05 25.52
N ASN A 282 -23.11 -36.91 26.28
CA ASN A 282 -21.94 -37.78 26.45
C ASN A 282 -20.89 -37.92 25.33
N GLY A 283 -19.67 -37.47 25.63
CA GLY A 283 -18.51 -38.37 25.77
C GLY A 283 -17.38 -38.28 24.73
N GLU A 284 -16.26 -37.72 25.19
CA GLU A 284 -14.85 -38.09 24.92
C GLU A 284 -14.20 -37.86 23.54
N ASP A 285 -13.10 -37.10 23.60
CA ASP A 285 -11.86 -37.05 22.80
C ASP A 285 -11.93 -37.27 21.28
N ASN A 286 -11.46 -36.28 20.49
CA ASN A 286 -10.36 -36.42 19.51
C ASN A 286 -10.10 -35.13 18.68
N GLU A 287 -8.81 -34.95 18.40
CA GLU A 287 -8.06 -34.02 17.54
C GLU A 287 -8.82 -33.29 16.39
N ASP A 288 -8.65 -31.96 16.32
CA ASP A 288 -9.22 -31.08 15.28
C ASP A 288 -8.51 -31.27 13.92
N GLU A 289 -9.22 -31.85 12.95
CA GLU A 289 -8.95 -31.73 11.51
C GLU A 289 -9.57 -30.41 10.99
N GLU A 290 -8.79 -29.58 10.27
CA GLU A 290 -9.28 -28.39 9.57
C GLU A 290 -10.33 -28.77 8.50
N GLU A 291 -11.55 -28.23 8.61
CA GLU A 291 -12.61 -28.46 7.62
C GLU A 291 -12.23 -27.87 6.24
N GLN A 292 -12.02 -28.75 5.26
CA GLN A 292 -11.88 -28.37 3.85
C GLN A 292 -13.21 -27.84 3.27
N PRO A 293 -13.19 -26.86 2.35
CA PRO A 293 -14.40 -26.37 1.70
C PRO A 293 -15.10 -27.49 0.91
N THR A 294 -16.38 -27.72 1.22
CA THR A 294 -17.23 -28.68 0.51
C THR A 294 -17.75 -28.05 -0.79
N TYR A 295 -17.10 -28.39 -1.91
CA TYR A 295 -17.55 -28.00 -3.25
C TYR A 295 -18.75 -28.85 -3.70
N THR A 296 -19.80 -28.24 -4.24
CA THR A 296 -21.01 -28.96 -4.70
C THR A 296 -21.04 -29.23 -6.20
N TYR A 297 -20.20 -28.53 -6.98
CA TYR A 297 -20.05 -28.75 -8.41
C TYR A 297 -18.66 -28.36 -8.90
N THR A 298 -18.33 -28.85 -10.08
CA THR A 298 -17.06 -28.55 -10.75
C THR A 298 -17.34 -27.84 -12.06
N TRP A 299 -16.43 -27.00 -12.51
CA TRP A 299 -16.61 -26.29 -13.77
C TRP A 299 -15.27 -25.95 -14.43
N PHE A 300 -15.29 -25.75 -15.74
CA PHE A 300 -14.14 -25.30 -16.51
C PHE A 300 -14.63 -24.43 -17.68
N GLN A 301 -13.71 -23.74 -18.35
CA GLN A 301 -14.04 -22.97 -19.56
C GLN A 301 -12.97 -23.20 -20.62
N GLU A 302 -13.38 -23.26 -21.88
CA GLU A 302 -12.47 -23.42 -23.02
C GLU A 302 -12.99 -22.58 -24.19
N GLY A 303 -12.22 -21.56 -24.58
CA GLY A 303 -12.66 -20.57 -25.57
C GLY A 303 -13.97 -19.88 -25.18
N ASP A 304 -14.99 -20.09 -26.01
CA ASP A 304 -16.30 -19.46 -25.89
C ASP A 304 -17.30 -20.29 -25.06
N GLU A 305 -16.88 -21.45 -24.53
CA GLU A 305 -17.74 -22.37 -23.77
C GLU A 305 -17.36 -22.39 -22.27
N VAL A 306 -18.37 -22.52 -21.40
CA VAL A 306 -18.23 -22.81 -19.97
C VAL A 306 -18.98 -24.09 -19.65
N THR A 307 -18.28 -25.09 -19.12
CA THR A 307 -18.84 -26.40 -18.79
C THR A 307 -18.95 -26.57 -17.28
N VAL A 308 -20.11 -26.98 -16.79
CA VAL A 308 -20.44 -27.13 -15.37
C VAL A 308 -20.93 -28.55 -15.12
N SER A 309 -20.34 -29.25 -14.17
CA SER A 309 -20.61 -30.67 -13.89
C SER A 309 -21.02 -30.88 -12.43
N PHE A 310 -22.14 -31.59 -12.23
CA PHE A 310 -22.69 -31.99 -10.93
C PHE A 310 -22.72 -33.52 -10.82
N GLU A 311 -22.37 -34.05 -9.65
CA GLU A 311 -22.61 -35.45 -9.32
C GLU A 311 -23.96 -35.57 -8.60
N LEU A 312 -24.89 -36.33 -9.18
CA LEU A 312 -26.24 -36.55 -8.68
C LEU A 312 -26.38 -37.95 -8.07
N ALA A 313 -27.44 -38.16 -7.28
CA ALA A 313 -27.72 -39.48 -6.68
C ALA A 313 -28.03 -40.56 -7.74
N GLU A 314 -27.73 -41.82 -7.41
CA GLU A 314 -28.05 -42.96 -8.29
C GLU A 314 -29.56 -43.05 -8.57
N GLY A 315 -29.91 -43.05 -9.87
CA GLY A 315 -31.29 -43.23 -10.33
C GLY A 315 -31.99 -41.95 -10.78
N THR A 316 -31.35 -40.78 -10.74
CA THR A 316 -31.90 -39.54 -11.32
C THR A 316 -32.07 -39.67 -12.84
N THR A 317 -33.27 -39.36 -13.34
CA THR A 317 -33.57 -39.38 -14.77
C THR A 317 -33.67 -37.96 -15.33
N LYS A 318 -33.66 -37.81 -16.66
CA LYS A 318 -33.77 -36.49 -17.30
C LYS A 318 -35.07 -35.77 -16.95
N ASP A 319 -36.15 -36.51 -16.68
CA ASP A 319 -37.45 -35.94 -16.34
C ASP A 319 -37.47 -35.33 -14.93
N ASP A 320 -36.48 -35.68 -14.09
CA ASP A 320 -36.33 -35.16 -12.72
C ASP A 320 -35.52 -33.86 -12.66
N VAL A 321 -34.92 -33.43 -13.77
CA VAL A 321 -34.04 -32.25 -13.84
C VAL A 321 -34.78 -31.08 -14.49
N VAL A 322 -34.91 -29.99 -13.76
CA VAL A 322 -35.43 -28.71 -14.27
C VAL A 322 -34.24 -27.77 -14.46
N CYS A 323 -33.84 -27.56 -15.72
CA CYS A 323 -32.77 -26.64 -16.10
C CYS A 323 -33.31 -25.55 -17.01
N VAL A 324 -33.29 -24.31 -16.52
CA VAL A 324 -33.70 -23.12 -17.26
C VAL A 324 -32.48 -22.21 -17.42
N ILE A 325 -32.06 -22.03 -18.67
CA ILE A 325 -30.94 -21.16 -19.04
C ILE A 325 -31.50 -19.91 -19.70
N LYS A 326 -31.23 -18.74 -19.13
CA LYS A 326 -31.54 -17.42 -19.70
C LYS A 326 -30.25 -16.71 -20.08
N PRO A 327 -30.31 -15.61 -20.86
CA PRO A 327 -29.10 -14.91 -21.26
C PRO A 327 -28.24 -14.40 -20.10
N ASP A 328 -28.80 -14.12 -18.93
CA ASP A 328 -28.13 -13.52 -17.78
C ASP A 328 -28.35 -14.28 -16.46
N GLU A 329 -29.06 -15.41 -16.47
CA GLU A 329 -29.47 -16.15 -15.28
C GLU A 329 -29.56 -17.65 -15.57
N ILE A 330 -29.21 -18.48 -14.60
CA ILE A 330 -29.42 -19.92 -14.63
C ILE A 330 -30.25 -20.36 -13.44
N GLU A 331 -31.16 -21.31 -13.66
CA GLU A 331 -31.91 -21.99 -12.62
C GLU A 331 -31.89 -23.49 -12.89
N LEU A 332 -31.21 -24.22 -12.01
CA LEU A 332 -31.05 -25.66 -12.03
C LEU A 332 -31.55 -26.25 -10.71
N SER A 333 -32.55 -27.09 -10.80
CA SER A 333 -33.17 -27.76 -9.64
C SER A 333 -33.65 -29.16 -9.99
N LEU A 334 -33.72 -30.04 -8.99
CA LEU A 334 -34.34 -31.35 -9.09
C LEU A 334 -35.82 -31.27 -8.71
N PHE A 335 -36.65 -32.14 -9.30
CA PHE A 335 -38.08 -32.22 -8.99
C PHE A 335 -38.36 -32.62 -7.53
N SER A 336 -37.36 -33.17 -6.83
CA SER A 336 -37.35 -33.41 -5.37
C SER A 336 -37.38 -32.13 -4.54
N GLY A 337 -37.18 -30.95 -5.15
CA GLY A 337 -37.14 -29.63 -4.50
C GLY A 337 -35.73 -29.13 -4.18
N GLU A 338 -34.69 -29.90 -4.49
CA GLU A 338 -33.30 -29.50 -4.29
C GLU A 338 -32.84 -28.53 -5.39
N THR A 339 -32.29 -27.37 -5.00
CA THR A 339 -31.73 -26.39 -5.95
C THR A 339 -30.22 -26.58 -6.03
N LEU A 340 -29.74 -26.98 -7.21
CA LEU A 340 -28.33 -27.30 -7.45
C LEU A 340 -27.52 -26.04 -7.80
N LEU A 341 -28.10 -25.15 -8.62
CA LEU A 341 -27.47 -23.89 -9.00
C LEU A 341 -28.53 -22.88 -9.43
N LYS A 342 -28.55 -21.69 -8.80
CA LYS A 342 -29.51 -20.65 -9.15
C LYS A 342 -28.91 -19.27 -8.94
N GLY A 343 -29.02 -18.41 -9.94
CA GLY A 343 -28.64 -17.00 -9.81
C GLY A 343 -28.17 -16.35 -11.11
N PRO A 344 -27.76 -15.08 -11.03
CA PRO A 344 -27.24 -14.35 -12.18
C PRO A 344 -25.91 -14.95 -12.64
N LEU A 345 -25.80 -15.20 -13.94
CA LEU A 345 -24.55 -15.66 -14.55
C LEU A 345 -23.49 -14.55 -14.50
N PHE A 346 -22.22 -14.94 -14.48
CA PHE A 346 -21.11 -13.98 -14.46
C PHE A 346 -21.13 -13.01 -15.64
N ALA A 347 -21.45 -13.52 -16.84
CA ALA A 347 -21.64 -12.73 -18.05
C ALA A 347 -22.74 -13.34 -18.92
N LYS A 348 -23.14 -12.61 -19.97
CA LYS A 348 -24.25 -13.07 -20.81
C LYS A 348 -23.89 -14.29 -21.66
N VAL A 349 -24.84 -15.21 -21.79
CA VAL A 349 -24.74 -16.43 -22.60
C VAL A 349 -25.77 -16.44 -23.74
N LYS A 350 -25.47 -17.15 -24.82
CA LYS A 350 -26.44 -17.46 -25.88
C LYS A 350 -27.29 -18.64 -25.41
N ALA A 351 -28.39 -18.33 -24.72
CA ALA A 351 -29.26 -19.35 -24.12
C ALA A 351 -29.77 -20.41 -25.13
N GLY A 352 -29.96 -20.05 -26.41
CA GLY A 352 -30.39 -20.99 -27.46
C GLY A 352 -29.28 -21.91 -28.00
N GLU A 353 -28.01 -21.60 -27.74
CA GLU A 353 -26.84 -22.39 -28.12
C GLU A 353 -26.24 -23.15 -26.91
N SER A 354 -26.69 -22.82 -25.70
CA SER A 354 -26.30 -23.52 -24.47
C SER A 354 -27.12 -24.80 -24.29
N THR A 355 -26.51 -25.87 -23.80
CA THR A 355 -27.16 -27.19 -23.65
C THR A 355 -26.84 -27.82 -22.30
N TRP A 356 -27.63 -28.81 -21.92
CA TRP A 356 -27.32 -29.66 -20.77
C TRP A 356 -27.56 -31.12 -21.10
N THR A 357 -26.79 -32.00 -20.49
CA THR A 357 -26.88 -33.45 -20.67
C THR A 357 -26.75 -34.17 -19.34
N LEU A 358 -27.42 -35.32 -19.22
CA LEU A 358 -27.31 -36.20 -18.07
C LEU A 358 -26.77 -37.54 -18.54
N SER A 359 -25.60 -37.92 -18.03
CA SER A 359 -24.91 -39.17 -18.36
C SER A 359 -24.64 -39.96 -17.07
N LYS A 360 -25.35 -41.08 -16.90
CA LYS A 360 -25.38 -41.86 -15.64
C LYS A 360 -25.86 -40.98 -14.48
N ASN A 361 -24.95 -40.54 -13.63
CA ASN A 361 -25.20 -39.67 -12.48
C ASN A 361 -24.52 -38.30 -12.62
N SER A 362 -23.89 -38.02 -13.76
CA SER A 362 -23.20 -36.75 -14.00
C SER A 362 -24.08 -35.86 -14.86
N LEU A 363 -24.51 -34.72 -14.30
CA LEU A 363 -25.21 -33.68 -15.03
C LEU A 363 -24.18 -32.65 -15.50
N GLU A 364 -24.13 -32.42 -16.80
CA GLU A 364 -23.21 -31.49 -17.44
C GLU A 364 -23.98 -30.40 -18.18
N ILE A 365 -23.63 -29.15 -17.94
CA ILE A 365 -24.19 -27.97 -18.59
C ILE A 365 -23.08 -27.29 -19.37
N VAL A 366 -23.32 -27.02 -20.65
CA VAL A 366 -22.42 -26.26 -21.52
C VAL A 366 -23.09 -24.93 -21.85
N LEU A 367 -22.47 -23.84 -21.39
CA LEU A 367 -22.91 -22.47 -21.58
C LEU A 367 -22.07 -21.79 -22.67
N GLU A 368 -22.73 -21.33 -23.72
CA GLU A 368 -22.10 -20.62 -24.84
C GLU A 368 -22.04 -19.11 -24.53
N LYS A 369 -20.85 -18.52 -24.45
CA LYS A 369 -20.68 -17.10 -24.14
C LYS A 369 -21.23 -16.22 -25.27
N GLN A 370 -21.88 -15.12 -24.91
CA GLN A 370 -22.33 -14.13 -25.90
C GLN A 370 -21.19 -13.22 -26.37
N SER A 371 -20.21 -12.96 -25.51
CA SER A 371 -19.03 -12.14 -25.82
C SER A 371 -17.77 -12.89 -25.40
N THR A 372 -16.81 -12.94 -26.33
CA THR A 372 -15.53 -13.66 -26.18
C THR A 372 -14.51 -12.92 -25.29
N GLU A 373 -14.82 -11.67 -24.89
CA GLU A 373 -13.93 -10.83 -24.06
C GLU A 373 -13.98 -11.15 -22.55
N HIS A 374 -14.87 -12.04 -22.11
CA HIS A 374 -15.08 -12.34 -20.69
C HIS A 374 -14.47 -13.70 -20.30
N HIS A 375 -13.42 -13.67 -19.47
CA HIS A 375 -12.96 -14.83 -18.72
C HIS A 375 -13.75 -14.92 -17.41
N TRP A 376 -14.45 -16.03 -17.18
CA TRP A 376 -15.35 -16.16 -16.04
C TRP A 376 -14.55 -16.49 -14.78
N SER A 377 -14.83 -15.79 -13.66
CA SER A 377 -14.24 -16.10 -12.35
C SER A 377 -15.14 -16.99 -11.47
N SER A 378 -16.41 -17.11 -11.84
CA SER A 378 -17.39 -18.05 -11.26
C SER A 378 -18.50 -18.30 -12.29
N VAL A 379 -19.31 -19.35 -12.10
CA VAL A 379 -20.47 -19.63 -12.98
C VAL A 379 -21.63 -18.69 -12.65
N VAL A 380 -21.97 -18.60 -11.37
CA VAL A 380 -22.97 -17.67 -10.82
C VAL A 380 -22.25 -16.59 -10.02
N ALA A 381 -22.64 -15.33 -10.19
CA ALA A 381 -21.99 -14.20 -9.52
C ALA A 381 -22.18 -14.29 -7.99
N GLY A 382 -21.08 -14.40 -7.25
CA GLY A 382 -21.07 -14.49 -5.79
C GLY A 382 -21.22 -15.91 -5.23
N ASP A 383 -21.27 -16.95 -6.07
CA ASP A 383 -21.30 -18.35 -5.61
C ASP A 383 -19.89 -18.91 -5.41
N THR A 384 -19.61 -19.42 -4.21
CA THR A 384 -18.31 -19.98 -3.80
C THR A 384 -18.31 -21.52 -3.76
N LYS A 385 -19.41 -22.16 -4.15
CA LYS A 385 -19.57 -23.62 -4.07
C LYS A 385 -18.99 -24.39 -5.27
N GLY A 386 -18.58 -23.68 -6.33
CA GLY A 386 -18.02 -24.25 -7.56
C GLY A 386 -16.50 -24.38 -7.53
N LYS A 387 -15.97 -25.55 -7.86
CA LYS A 387 -14.53 -25.81 -8.02
C LYS A 387 -14.11 -25.70 -9.49
N TYR A 388 -13.17 -24.81 -9.81
CA TYR A 388 -12.59 -24.73 -11.15
C TYR A 388 -11.63 -25.91 -11.41
N ILE A 389 -11.75 -26.57 -12.57
CA ILE A 389 -10.87 -27.67 -12.98
C ILE A 389 -10.19 -27.30 -14.30
N LEU A 390 -8.88 -27.52 -14.39
CA LEU A 390 -8.14 -27.40 -15.64
C LEU A 390 -8.40 -28.66 -16.49
N GLN A 391 -9.00 -28.50 -17.68
CA GLN A 391 -9.23 -29.57 -18.66
C GLN A 391 -8.85 -29.11 -20.09
N GLY A 392 -8.96 -30.00 -21.08
CA GLY A 392 -8.83 -29.63 -22.50
C GLY A 392 -7.41 -29.25 -22.97
N GLU A 393 -7.32 -28.36 -23.95
CA GLU A 393 -6.06 -27.85 -24.49
C GLU A 393 -5.26 -27.06 -23.44
N GLU A 394 -5.93 -26.45 -22.47
CA GLU A 394 -5.28 -25.72 -21.36
C GLU A 394 -4.58 -26.68 -20.40
N ALA A 395 -5.23 -27.78 -19.99
CA ALA A 395 -4.58 -28.84 -19.22
C ALA A 395 -3.44 -29.50 -19.99
N LYS A 396 -3.59 -29.73 -21.30
CA LYS A 396 -2.51 -30.25 -22.16
C LYS A 396 -1.34 -29.27 -22.30
N ARG A 397 -1.60 -27.96 -22.38
CA ARG A 397 -0.54 -26.94 -22.34
C ARG A 397 0.18 -26.94 -21.00
N VAL A 398 -0.56 -26.98 -19.89
CA VAL A 398 0.03 -27.06 -18.55
C VAL A 398 0.82 -28.37 -18.39
N GLN A 399 0.35 -29.48 -18.93
CA GLN A 399 1.04 -30.77 -18.90
C GLN A 399 2.24 -30.82 -19.87
N GLU A 400 2.16 -30.24 -21.06
CA GLU A 400 3.28 -30.10 -22.01
C GLU A 400 4.35 -29.15 -21.46
N ILE A 401 3.94 -28.10 -20.74
CA ILE A 401 4.81 -27.24 -19.93
C ILE A 401 5.42 -28.08 -18.80
N HIS A 402 4.63 -28.86 -18.07
CA HIS A 402 5.12 -29.71 -16.98
C HIS A 402 6.12 -30.76 -17.47
N GLU A 403 5.85 -31.47 -18.56
CA GLU A 403 6.77 -32.43 -19.19
C GLU A 403 8.01 -31.75 -19.77
N ARG A 404 7.87 -30.56 -20.37
CA ARG A 404 9.02 -29.73 -20.78
C ARG A 404 9.84 -29.23 -19.61
N LEU A 405 9.23 -29.06 -18.44
CA LEU A 405 9.87 -28.58 -17.22
C LEU A 405 10.25 -29.72 -16.25
N GLU A 406 9.88 -30.96 -16.54
CA GLU A 406 10.13 -32.13 -15.67
C GLU A 406 11.63 -32.39 -15.48
N HIS A 407 12.44 -32.04 -16.50
CA HIS A 407 13.90 -32.07 -16.41
C HIS A 407 14.50 -30.96 -15.53
N LEU A 408 13.72 -29.94 -15.19
CA LEU A 408 14.12 -28.80 -14.33
C LEU A 408 13.62 -28.97 -12.89
N THR A 409 12.73 -29.94 -12.63
CA THR A 409 12.20 -30.28 -11.31
C THR A 409 12.58 -31.69 -10.84
N SER A 410 13.54 -32.34 -11.49
CA SER A 410 14.08 -33.62 -11.04
C SER A 410 15.15 -33.43 -9.97
N ASP A 411 14.95 -34.02 -8.79
CA ASP A 411 15.94 -34.10 -7.68
C ASP A 411 17.21 -34.91 -8.02
N LYS A 412 17.45 -35.27 -9.29
CA LYS A 412 18.63 -36.05 -9.71
C LYS A 412 19.69 -35.14 -10.33
N LEU A 413 20.76 -34.94 -9.56
CA LEU A 413 22.00 -34.27 -10.00
C LEU A 413 22.56 -34.88 -11.30
N VAL A 414 22.64 -34.07 -12.36
CA VAL A 414 23.27 -34.44 -13.63
C VAL A 414 24.77 -34.13 -13.56
N SER A 415 25.59 -35.11 -13.93
CA SER A 415 27.05 -35.00 -13.97
C SER A 415 27.54 -34.03 -15.05
N SER A 416 28.55 -33.25 -14.66
CA SER A 416 29.19 -32.19 -15.43
C SER A 416 29.94 -32.75 -16.65
N ASP A 417 29.45 -32.54 -17.87
CA ASP A 417 30.31 -32.60 -19.07
C ASP A 417 29.75 -31.95 -20.37
N LYS A 418 28.76 -31.05 -20.29
CA LYS A 418 28.36 -30.19 -21.43
C LYS A 418 28.09 -28.76 -21.01
N ALA A 419 29.15 -28.05 -20.66
CA ALA A 419 29.16 -26.65 -20.27
C ALA A 419 29.22 -25.67 -21.47
N GLU A 420 28.43 -25.90 -22.53
CA GLU A 420 28.33 -24.96 -23.66
C GLU A 420 26.91 -24.88 -24.23
N ARG A 421 25.99 -24.31 -23.44
CA ARG A 421 24.86 -23.50 -23.89
C ARG A 421 24.23 -22.87 -22.65
N LEU A 422 24.52 -21.60 -22.42
CA LEU A 422 23.88 -20.77 -21.41
C LEU A 422 22.37 -20.81 -21.66
N LEU A 423 21.66 -21.55 -20.81
CA LEU A 423 20.21 -21.53 -20.68
C LEU A 423 19.93 -21.19 -19.22
N PHE A 424 19.10 -20.17 -19.05
CA PHE A 424 18.74 -19.53 -17.79
C PHE A 424 18.47 -20.56 -16.68
N ASN A 425 19.07 -20.30 -15.52
CA ASN A 425 18.93 -21.15 -14.35
C ASN A 425 17.52 -20.94 -13.77
N GLN A 426 16.69 -21.99 -13.74
CA GLN A 426 15.30 -21.90 -13.26
C GLN A 426 15.18 -21.82 -11.72
N GLN A 427 16.32 -21.82 -11.02
CA GLN A 427 16.42 -21.36 -9.63
C GLN A 427 16.41 -19.82 -9.50
N GLN A 428 16.12 -19.09 -10.59
CA GLN A 428 15.89 -17.64 -10.62
C GLN A 428 14.44 -17.28 -10.99
N LEU A 429 13.46 -18.13 -10.66
CA LEU A 429 12.13 -17.60 -10.36
C LEU A 429 12.29 -16.94 -8.98
N GLU A 430 12.48 -15.62 -8.97
CA GLU A 430 12.55 -14.82 -7.74
C GLU A 430 11.23 -15.01 -6.98
N ASP A 431 11.28 -15.10 -5.65
CA ASP A 431 10.12 -15.03 -4.74
C ASP A 431 9.26 -13.75 -4.93
N CYS A 432 9.67 -12.86 -5.84
CA CYS A 432 9.01 -11.62 -6.24
C CYS A 432 7.91 -11.80 -7.31
N ASP A 433 7.77 -12.97 -7.92
CA ASP A 433 6.69 -13.29 -8.88
C ASP A 433 5.50 -14.01 -8.23
N GLU A 434 5.50 -14.20 -6.91
CA GLU A 434 4.33 -14.69 -6.17
C GLU A 434 3.22 -13.63 -6.22
N PHE A 435 2.06 -13.98 -6.78
CA PHE A 435 0.90 -13.09 -6.76
C PHE A 435 0.47 -12.91 -5.30
N PRO A 436 0.40 -11.67 -4.78
CA PRO A 436 -0.10 -11.46 -3.43
C PRO A 436 -1.54 -12.01 -3.33
N GLU A 437 -1.85 -12.70 -2.22
CA GLU A 437 -3.19 -13.22 -1.95
C GLU A 437 -4.27 -12.12 -2.02
N ASP A 438 -3.88 -10.88 -1.71
CA ASP A 438 -4.74 -9.69 -1.66
C ASP A 438 -4.37 -8.67 -2.76
N ILE A 439 -5.40 -8.09 -3.40
CA ILE A 439 -5.25 -7.07 -4.45
C ILE A 439 -5.20 -5.67 -3.82
N GLU A 440 -4.15 -4.91 -4.13
CA GLU A 440 -4.04 -3.50 -3.74
C GLU A 440 -4.89 -2.58 -4.60
N TYR A 441 -5.46 -1.54 -3.98
CA TYR A 441 -6.21 -0.49 -4.65
C TYR A 441 -5.74 0.87 -4.19
N ILE A 442 -5.72 1.86 -5.10
CA ILE A 442 -5.66 3.28 -4.73
C ILE A 442 -7.04 3.91 -4.90
N MET A 443 -7.49 4.65 -3.90
CA MET A 443 -8.85 5.15 -3.79
C MET A 443 -8.87 6.60 -3.31
N ARG A 444 -9.79 7.39 -3.86
CA ARG A 444 -10.13 8.73 -3.36
C ARG A 444 -11.43 8.65 -2.57
N LEU A 445 -11.36 8.85 -1.26
CA LEU A 445 -12.51 8.89 -0.35
C LEU A 445 -12.92 10.34 -0.09
N ASP A 446 -14.13 10.73 -0.51
CA ASP A 446 -14.67 12.04 -0.19
C ASP A 446 -15.02 12.13 1.30
N ILE A 447 -14.46 13.14 1.98
CA ILE A 447 -14.54 13.27 3.44
C ILE A 447 -15.92 13.81 3.89
N ASN A 448 -16.71 14.38 2.98
CA ASN A 448 -18.02 14.93 3.30
C ASN A 448 -19.13 13.90 3.08
N THR A 449 -19.05 13.12 2.00
CA THR A 449 -20.05 12.10 1.69
C THR A 449 -19.69 10.72 2.24
N GLY A 450 -18.40 10.46 2.51
CA GLY A 450 -17.89 9.13 2.86
C GLY A 450 -17.88 8.16 1.69
N THR A 451 -18.09 8.63 0.45
CA THR A 451 -18.12 7.78 -0.75
C THR A 451 -16.76 7.74 -1.43
N ILE A 452 -16.37 6.56 -1.90
CA ILE A 452 -15.20 6.41 -2.78
C ILE A 452 -15.59 6.98 -4.15
N THR A 453 -14.90 8.03 -4.60
CA THR A 453 -15.21 8.68 -5.89
C THR A 453 -14.36 8.16 -7.04
N HIS A 454 -13.12 7.74 -6.75
CA HIS A 454 -12.20 7.14 -7.72
C HIS A 454 -11.59 5.89 -7.08
N LYS A 455 -11.48 4.80 -7.83
CA LYS A 455 -10.87 3.54 -7.38
C LYS A 455 -10.11 2.91 -8.54
N VAL A 456 -8.82 2.66 -8.34
CA VAL A 456 -7.96 1.98 -9.32
C VAL A 456 -7.39 0.72 -8.71
N CYS A 457 -7.47 -0.38 -9.47
CA CYS A 457 -6.81 -1.64 -9.15
C CYS A 457 -5.30 -1.52 -9.41
N LEU A 458 -4.48 -1.89 -8.44
CA LEU A 458 -3.02 -1.93 -8.55
C LEU A 458 -2.50 -3.35 -8.77
N ALA A 459 -3.37 -4.32 -9.10
CA ALA A 459 -2.94 -5.67 -9.44
C ALA A 459 -1.88 -5.64 -10.56
N GLY A 460 -0.74 -6.30 -10.33
CA GLY A 460 0.39 -6.31 -11.26
C GLY A 460 1.27 -5.04 -11.22
N HIS A 461 0.94 -4.04 -10.38
CA HIS A 461 1.70 -2.81 -10.22
C HIS A 461 2.29 -2.72 -8.81
N GLN A 462 3.52 -3.20 -8.64
CA GLN A 462 4.20 -3.14 -7.34
C GLN A 462 4.50 -1.70 -6.92
N TRP A 463 4.29 -1.40 -5.63
CA TRP A 463 4.66 -0.12 -5.04
C TRP A 463 6.19 0.07 -5.00
N VAL A 464 6.67 1.18 -5.56
CA VAL A 464 8.12 1.48 -5.62
C VAL A 464 8.51 2.50 -4.56
N PHE A 465 7.85 3.67 -4.54
CA PHE A 465 7.97 4.68 -3.47
C PHE A 465 6.88 5.74 -3.58
N ASN A 466 6.78 6.62 -2.59
CA ASN A 466 6.08 7.90 -2.69
C ASN A 466 6.94 9.04 -2.12
N THR A 467 6.76 10.26 -2.63
CA THR A 467 7.53 11.44 -2.18
C THR A 467 6.85 12.75 -2.60
N THR A 468 7.20 13.87 -1.97
CA THR A 468 6.67 15.19 -2.31
C THR A 468 7.62 15.92 -3.27
N LEU A 469 7.19 16.13 -4.52
CA LEU A 469 8.01 16.84 -5.52
C LEU A 469 7.95 18.37 -5.38
N SER A 470 6.86 18.91 -4.84
CA SER A 470 6.69 20.35 -4.65
C SER A 470 6.00 20.62 -3.31
N PRO A 471 6.50 21.58 -2.52
CA PRO A 471 5.85 21.92 -1.26
C PRO A 471 4.39 22.34 -1.47
N GLY A 472 3.49 21.78 -0.66
CA GLY A 472 2.05 22.01 -0.73
C GLY A 472 1.30 21.24 -1.81
N SER A 473 1.99 20.52 -2.71
CA SER A 473 1.33 19.57 -3.62
C SER A 473 1.12 18.23 -2.94
N LEU A 474 0.15 17.46 -3.44
CA LEU A 474 0.01 16.06 -3.05
C LEU A 474 1.30 15.30 -3.37
N PRO A 475 1.76 14.39 -2.48
CA PRO A 475 2.85 13.49 -2.80
C PRO A 475 2.55 12.70 -4.08
N VAL A 476 3.59 12.39 -4.83
CA VAL A 476 3.51 11.47 -5.96
C VAL A 476 3.68 10.05 -5.46
N PHE A 477 3.08 9.10 -6.16
CA PHE A 477 3.34 7.68 -5.95
C PHE A 477 3.97 7.09 -7.20
N CYS A 478 4.88 6.14 -7.00
CA CYS A 478 5.62 5.48 -8.06
C CYS A 478 5.30 3.99 -8.05
N LEU A 479 4.86 3.49 -9.20
CA LEU A 479 4.46 2.10 -9.39
C LEU A 479 5.31 1.46 -10.47
N ARG A 480 5.61 0.17 -10.29
CA ARG A 480 6.22 -0.65 -11.33
C ARG A 480 5.24 -0.85 -12.47
N HIS A 481 5.74 -0.70 -13.69
CA HIS A 481 5.03 -1.02 -14.92
C HIS A 481 6.01 -1.72 -15.84
N ASP A 482 5.84 -3.03 -16.03
CA ASP A 482 6.82 -3.91 -16.66
C ASP A 482 8.22 -3.79 -16.01
N VAL A 483 9.19 -3.26 -16.75
CA VAL A 483 10.56 -3.03 -16.31
C VAL A 483 10.76 -1.64 -15.71
N ASP A 484 9.86 -0.70 -15.99
CA ASP A 484 9.99 0.70 -15.64
C ASP A 484 9.29 1.03 -14.31
N ALA A 485 9.61 2.19 -13.75
CA ALA A 485 8.88 2.75 -12.61
C ALA A 485 8.23 4.09 -13.02
N LEU A 486 6.91 4.14 -12.99
CA LEU A 486 6.09 5.27 -13.46
C LEU A 486 5.67 6.11 -12.27
N VAL A 487 5.80 7.43 -12.39
CA VAL A 487 5.46 8.39 -11.35
C VAL A 487 4.11 9.04 -11.66
N TRP A 488 3.18 8.91 -10.72
CA TRP A 488 1.81 9.36 -10.82
C TRP A 488 1.56 10.52 -9.85
N GLN A 489 0.99 11.59 -10.39
CA GLN A 489 0.52 12.75 -9.63
C GLN A 489 -1.00 12.74 -9.56
N PRO A 490 -1.61 12.68 -8.36
CA PRO A 490 -3.04 12.97 -8.20
C PRO A 490 -3.30 14.44 -8.54
N LYS A 491 -4.27 14.70 -9.42
CA LYS A 491 -4.69 16.06 -9.80
C LYS A 491 -5.71 16.60 -8.81
N THR A 492 -5.53 17.86 -8.41
CA THR A 492 -6.41 18.55 -7.44
C THR A 492 -7.50 19.39 -8.12
N ASN A 493 -7.33 19.73 -9.40
CA ASN A 493 -8.34 20.40 -10.24
C ASN A 493 -8.90 19.41 -11.26
N LEU A 494 -10.19 19.09 -11.08
CA LEU A 494 -10.95 18.19 -11.94
C LEU A 494 -11.56 18.97 -13.12
N ASP A 495 -10.73 19.35 -14.10
CA ASP A 495 -11.26 19.79 -15.40
C ASP A 495 -11.87 18.60 -16.17
N ASP A 496 -11.36 17.39 -15.92
CA ASP A 496 -11.85 16.12 -16.46
C ASP A 496 -11.89 15.07 -15.33
N PRO A 497 -13.08 14.62 -14.90
CA PRO A 497 -13.22 13.62 -13.84
C PRO A 497 -12.61 12.27 -14.20
N ASN A 498 -12.38 11.97 -15.48
CA ASN A 498 -11.78 10.70 -15.90
C ASN A 498 -10.24 10.72 -15.90
N LYS A 499 -9.60 11.83 -15.52
CA LYS A 499 -8.13 11.99 -15.54
C LYS A 499 -7.57 12.47 -14.20
N TYR A 500 -8.03 11.88 -13.10
CA TYR A 500 -7.54 12.20 -11.77
C TYR A 500 -6.06 11.83 -11.58
N TRP A 501 -5.62 10.73 -12.18
CA TRP A 501 -4.23 10.25 -12.10
C TRP A 501 -3.44 10.69 -13.33
N SER A 502 -2.33 11.41 -13.12
CA SER A 502 -1.46 11.88 -14.22
C SER A 502 -0.11 11.18 -14.18
N HIS A 503 0.26 10.49 -15.26
CA HIS A 503 1.64 10.06 -15.47
C HIS A 503 2.50 11.30 -15.75
N ILE A 504 3.47 11.62 -14.88
CA ILE A 504 4.32 12.82 -14.99
C ILE A 504 5.79 12.51 -15.31
N GLY A 505 6.19 11.25 -15.21
CA GLY A 505 7.50 10.81 -15.65
C GLY A 505 7.81 9.36 -15.30
N THR A 506 8.89 8.88 -15.89
CA THR A 506 9.31 7.48 -15.83
C THR A 506 10.78 7.41 -15.40
N PHE A 507 11.09 6.46 -14.53
CA PHE A 507 12.44 5.98 -14.28
C PHE A 507 12.64 4.67 -15.02
N ASP A 508 13.34 4.74 -16.15
CA ASP A 508 13.51 3.61 -17.07
C ASP A 508 14.27 2.46 -16.39
N ALA A 509 13.81 1.23 -16.59
CA ALA A 509 14.30 -0.01 -15.95
C ALA A 509 14.34 0.00 -14.40
N LEU A 510 13.88 1.05 -13.71
CA LEU A 510 13.98 1.15 -12.26
C LEU A 510 13.06 0.13 -11.56
N GLY A 511 11.92 -0.22 -12.16
CA GLY A 511 11.02 -1.25 -11.64
C GLY A 511 11.71 -2.61 -11.56
N TYR A 512 12.44 -2.99 -12.60
CA TYR A 512 13.27 -4.21 -12.63
C TYR A 512 14.43 -4.12 -11.62
N VAL A 513 15.14 -2.98 -11.60
CA VAL A 513 16.29 -2.78 -10.69
C VAL A 513 15.86 -2.87 -9.23
N GLN A 514 14.73 -2.25 -8.87
CA GLN A 514 14.25 -2.26 -7.49
C GLN A 514 13.83 -3.66 -7.04
N ALA A 515 13.19 -4.45 -7.93
CA ALA A 515 12.81 -5.83 -7.65
C ALA A 515 14.04 -6.70 -7.32
N SER A 516 15.15 -6.53 -8.05
CA SER A 516 16.42 -7.24 -7.79
C SER A 516 17.13 -6.87 -6.48
N LYS A 517 16.60 -5.90 -5.71
CA LYS A 517 17.14 -5.47 -4.41
C LYS A 517 16.24 -6.00 -3.30
N GLU A 518 16.48 -7.26 -2.92
CA GLU A 518 15.74 -7.95 -1.85
C GLU A 518 15.89 -7.23 -0.49
N ASP A 519 17.11 -6.83 -0.13
CA ASP A 519 17.41 -6.15 1.14
C ASP A 519 17.14 -4.63 1.09
N ARG A 520 16.26 -4.14 0.19
CA ARG A 520 15.95 -2.70 0.09
C ARG A 520 15.16 -2.24 1.32
N ARG A 521 15.47 -1.04 1.82
CA ARG A 521 14.74 -0.43 2.94
C ARG A 521 13.97 0.82 2.55
N PHE A 522 14.66 1.79 1.94
CA PHE A 522 14.02 3.02 1.48
C PHE A 522 14.30 3.28 0.01
N SER A 523 13.29 3.80 -0.69
CA SER A 523 13.38 4.27 -2.07
C SER A 523 12.75 5.65 -2.17
N THR A 524 13.36 6.57 -2.91
CA THR A 524 12.81 7.92 -3.17
C THR A 524 13.42 8.51 -4.45
N CYS A 525 13.00 9.71 -4.84
CA CYS A 525 13.61 10.44 -5.95
C CYS A 525 13.80 11.92 -5.64
N ALA A 526 14.66 12.56 -6.42
CA ALA A 526 14.83 14.00 -6.36
C ALA A 526 13.53 14.72 -6.77
N PRO A 527 13.20 15.88 -6.18
CA PRO A 527 12.02 16.67 -6.56
C PRO A 527 11.92 17.01 -8.05
N ASN A 528 13.06 17.22 -8.72
CA ASN A 528 13.15 17.45 -10.17
C ASN A 528 13.18 16.17 -11.02
N MET A 529 13.04 15.00 -10.38
CA MET A 529 13.07 13.66 -10.98
C MET A 529 14.33 13.35 -11.79
N LYS A 530 15.46 14.03 -11.54
CA LYS A 530 16.73 13.75 -12.25
C LYS A 530 17.44 12.49 -11.80
N TYR A 531 17.13 12.00 -10.61
CA TYR A 531 17.66 10.74 -10.12
C TYR A 531 16.70 10.09 -9.11
N ALA A 532 16.79 8.78 -9.01
CA ALA A 532 16.17 7.97 -7.97
C ALA A 532 17.26 7.38 -7.05
N VAL A 533 16.89 7.09 -5.82
CA VAL A 533 17.78 6.52 -4.80
C VAL A 533 17.10 5.32 -4.18
N ILE A 534 17.84 4.23 -4.05
CA ILE A 534 17.45 3.02 -3.32
C ILE A 534 18.53 2.77 -2.28
N THR A 535 18.12 2.46 -1.05
CA THR A 535 19.03 2.05 0.03
C THR A 535 18.74 0.61 0.41
N ASP A 536 19.77 -0.12 0.79
CA ASP A 536 19.56 -1.38 1.51
C ASP A 536 19.27 -1.13 3.00
N SER A 537 19.06 -2.18 3.77
CA SER A 537 18.84 -2.06 5.22
C SER A 537 20.11 -1.66 5.99
N THR A 538 21.29 -1.83 5.37
CA THR A 538 22.58 -1.80 6.05
C THR A 538 23.43 -0.55 5.80
N LYS A 539 23.96 -0.39 4.58
CA LYS A 539 25.01 0.61 4.28
C LYS A 539 25.11 1.04 2.82
N HIS A 540 24.44 0.38 1.89
CA HIS A 540 24.57 0.69 0.47
C HIS A 540 23.49 1.67 0.03
N VAL A 541 23.93 2.73 -0.66
CA VAL A 541 23.09 3.74 -1.28
C VAL A 541 23.30 3.68 -2.79
N TYR A 542 22.29 3.25 -3.52
CA TYR A 542 22.29 3.12 -4.97
C TYR A 542 21.60 4.36 -5.58
N ILE A 543 22.29 5.05 -6.48
CA ILE A 543 21.81 6.27 -7.13
C ILE A 543 21.67 6.00 -8.61
N TYR A 544 20.49 6.21 -9.16
CA TYR A 544 20.16 5.96 -10.57
C TYR A 544 19.77 7.28 -11.23
N ASN A 545 20.60 7.75 -12.17
CA ASN A 545 20.30 8.98 -12.89
C ASN A 545 19.22 8.73 -13.94
N ARG A 546 18.24 9.61 -14.05
CA ARG A 546 17.26 9.54 -15.12
C ARG A 546 17.96 9.86 -16.45
N PRO A 547 17.81 9.04 -17.51
CA PRO A 547 18.43 9.29 -18.80
C PRO A 547 17.90 10.57 -19.44
N GLU A 548 18.71 11.19 -20.30
CA GLU A 548 18.21 12.17 -21.25
C GLU A 548 17.24 11.51 -22.25
N ASN A 549 16.31 12.28 -22.81
CA ASN A 549 15.26 11.74 -23.68
C ASN A 549 15.82 10.89 -24.83
N GLY A 550 15.43 9.62 -24.87
CA GLY A 550 15.82 8.66 -25.90
C GLY A 550 17.25 8.10 -25.76
N ALA A 551 17.95 8.39 -24.67
CA ALA A 551 19.24 7.76 -24.40
C ALA A 551 19.05 6.25 -24.13
N LYS A 552 20.01 5.44 -24.60
CA LYS A 552 19.97 3.98 -24.41
C LYS A 552 20.51 3.55 -23.06
N VAL A 553 21.36 4.35 -22.44
CA VAL A 553 22.01 4.00 -21.17
C VAL A 553 22.00 5.20 -20.26
N SER A 554 21.97 4.95 -18.96
CA SER A 554 22.15 5.97 -17.93
C SER A 554 23.19 5.52 -16.91
N ILE A 555 23.51 6.40 -15.96
CA ILE A 555 24.55 6.18 -14.96
C ILE A 555 23.90 5.66 -13.68
N GLN A 556 24.49 4.60 -13.11
CA GLN A 556 24.29 4.23 -11.70
C GLN A 556 25.57 4.49 -10.90
N LYS A 557 25.40 4.88 -9.64
CA LYS A 557 26.47 5.05 -8.65
C LYS A 557 26.11 4.28 -7.39
N VAL A 558 27.12 3.71 -6.73
CA VAL A 558 26.94 2.99 -5.47
C VAL A 558 27.85 3.63 -4.44
N VAL A 559 27.25 4.04 -3.32
CA VAL A 559 27.96 4.57 -2.16
C VAL A 559 27.87 3.55 -1.04
N THR A 560 29.00 3.24 -0.41
CA THR A 560 29.06 2.38 0.78
C THR A 560 29.39 3.25 1.97
N LEU A 561 28.51 3.26 2.97
CA LEU A 561 28.73 3.98 4.22
C LEU A 561 29.71 3.20 5.12
N GLU A 562 30.73 3.86 5.66
CA GLU A 562 31.81 3.23 6.44
C GLU A 562 31.53 3.16 7.97
N SER A 563 30.31 3.46 8.42
CA SER A 563 29.98 3.60 9.85
C SER A 563 29.81 2.25 10.57
N PRO A 564 30.25 2.10 11.83
CA PRO A 564 30.19 0.83 12.57
C PRO A 564 28.76 0.36 12.93
N SER A 565 27.74 1.20 12.82
CA SER A 565 26.33 0.85 13.05
C SER A 565 25.54 0.95 11.74
N ASN A 566 25.65 -0.11 10.95
CA ASN A 566 25.09 -0.25 9.59
C ASN A 566 23.58 -0.50 9.61
N SER A 567 22.75 0.35 10.22
CA SER A 567 21.31 0.31 9.93
C SER A 567 20.90 1.68 9.43
N ILE A 568 20.46 1.75 8.18
CA ILE A 568 19.92 2.97 7.60
C ILE A 568 18.54 3.19 8.20
N LEU A 569 18.35 4.26 8.98
CA LEU A 569 17.10 4.58 9.67
C LEU A 569 16.25 5.60 8.92
N GLY A 570 16.84 6.32 7.97
CA GLY A 570 16.08 7.27 7.17
C GLY A 570 16.80 7.70 5.90
N LEU A 571 16.01 8.07 4.90
CA LEU A 571 16.46 8.50 3.58
C LEU A 571 15.63 9.69 3.11
N GLN A 572 16.30 10.76 2.68
CA GLN A 572 15.66 11.90 2.02
C GLN A 572 16.50 12.35 0.83
N ALA A 573 15.85 12.84 -0.21
CA ALA A 573 16.53 13.34 -1.41
C ALA A 573 16.05 14.75 -1.75
N SER A 574 17.01 15.63 -2.07
CA SER A 574 16.75 16.93 -2.66
C SER A 574 17.15 16.92 -4.15
N ASN A 575 17.20 18.09 -4.78
CA ASN A 575 17.70 18.19 -6.16
C ASN A 575 19.22 18.07 -6.29
N LYS A 576 19.95 18.23 -5.18
CA LYS A 576 21.42 18.31 -5.15
C LYS A 576 22.05 17.30 -4.19
N ARG A 577 21.30 16.81 -3.21
CA ARG A 577 21.84 16.03 -2.10
C ARG A 577 20.94 14.87 -1.75
N ILE A 578 21.57 13.85 -1.20
CA ILE A 578 20.91 12.69 -0.60
C ILE A 578 21.35 12.68 0.85
N PHE A 579 20.38 12.58 1.75
CA PHE A 579 20.58 12.53 3.18
C PHE A 579 20.26 11.13 3.66
N VAL A 580 21.21 10.50 4.34
CA VAL A 580 21.06 9.16 4.89
C VAL A 580 21.34 9.21 6.37
N LEU A 581 20.35 8.83 7.17
CA LEU A 581 20.45 8.78 8.62
C LEU A 581 20.74 7.35 9.06
N THR A 582 21.75 7.18 9.90
CA THR A 582 22.01 5.95 10.67
C THR A 582 21.79 6.24 12.15
N SER A 583 21.85 5.22 13.01
CA SER A 583 21.67 5.42 14.45
C SER A 583 22.65 6.44 15.06
N LYS A 584 23.86 6.58 14.50
CA LYS A 584 24.95 7.39 15.07
C LYS A 584 25.51 8.47 14.16
N SER A 585 25.08 8.52 12.91
CA SER A 585 25.65 9.45 11.94
C SER A 585 24.62 9.92 10.92
N LEU A 586 24.72 11.19 10.53
CA LEU A 586 24.03 11.75 9.36
C LEU A 586 25.04 11.87 8.21
N HIS A 587 24.69 11.29 7.06
CA HIS A 587 25.50 11.30 5.86
C HIS A 587 24.87 12.19 4.80
N VAL A 588 25.69 13.04 4.18
CA VAL A 588 25.31 13.91 3.06
C VAL A 588 26.09 13.47 1.83
N ILE A 589 25.37 13.05 0.80
CA ILE A 589 25.93 12.59 -0.47
C ILE A 589 25.55 13.60 -1.55
N LEU A 590 26.53 14.09 -2.31
CA LEU A 590 26.25 14.99 -3.43
C LEU A 590 25.74 14.22 -4.65
N ALA A 591 24.52 14.54 -5.08
CA ALA A 591 23.99 14.08 -6.35
C ALA A 591 24.58 14.92 -7.49
N LYS A 592 25.71 14.48 -8.03
CA LYS A 592 26.27 15.05 -9.26
C LYS A 592 25.40 14.60 -10.43
N SER A 593 24.65 15.55 -10.99
CA SER A 593 23.88 15.40 -12.24
C SER A 593 24.80 15.17 -13.42
#